data_AF-A0A833H4R4-F1
#
_entry.id   AF-A0A833H4R4-F1
#
_cell.length_a   1.000
_cell.length_b   1.000
_cell.length_c   1.000
_cell.angle_alpha   90.00
_cell.angle_beta   90.00
_cell.angle_gamma   90.00
#
_symmetry.space_group_name_H-M   'P 1'
#
loop_
_entity.id
_entity.type
_entity.pdbx_description
1 polymer ?
#
loop_
_entity_poly.entity_id
_entity_poly.type
_entity_poly.pdbx_seq_one_letter_code
_entity_poly.pdbx_strand_id
1 'polypeptide(L)'
;MIAHQNRGRREGDQIVWLLFNHRIEFVQSEFDEIIYAIRNGGLFAYLDRERPALRSRMSGILSEELPEGVFESAGEEEFYLEQCLLGLGDRVR
;
A
#
# COMPACT_ATOMS: atom_id res chain seq x y z
N MET A 1 5.68 -9.53 -14.03
CA MET A 1 5.49 -8.38 -13.13
C MET A 1 6.02 -7.16 -13.85
N ILE A 2 5.17 -6.19 -14.18
CA ILE A 2 5.61 -4.99 -14.91
C ILE A 2 6.61 -4.28 -13.99
N ALA A 3 7.83 -4.07 -14.48
CA ALA A 3 8.79 -3.24 -13.78
C ALA A 3 8.07 -1.92 -13.47
N HIS A 4 8.14 -1.41 -12.24
CA HIS A 4 7.59 -0.10 -11.79
C HIS A 4 6.26 -0.12 -11.02
N GLN A 5 5.57 -1.25 -10.89
CA GLN A 5 4.27 -1.29 -10.16
C GLN A 5 4.42 -1.11 -8.65
N ASN A 6 5.39 -1.78 -8.03
CA ASN A 6 5.58 -1.75 -6.58
C ASN A 6 7.08 -1.79 -6.22
N ARG A 7 7.63 -0.65 -5.81
CA ARG A 7 9.02 -0.52 -5.37
C ARG A 7 9.11 0.35 -4.14
N GLY A 8 10.19 0.26 -3.38
CA GLY A 8 10.42 1.20 -2.30
C GLY A 8 11.75 0.96 -1.64
N ARG A 9 12.10 1.84 -0.72
CA ARG A 9 13.34 1.78 0.05
C ARG A 9 13.15 2.47 1.39
N ARG A 10 14.02 2.12 2.33
CA ARG A 10 14.18 2.87 3.58
C ARG A 10 15.16 4.01 3.37
N GLU A 11 14.78 5.19 3.84
CA GLU A 11 15.61 6.40 3.90
C GLU A 11 15.67 6.89 5.35
N GLY A 12 16.64 6.39 6.11
CA GLY A 12 16.73 6.69 7.54
C GLY A 12 15.53 6.13 8.31
N ASP A 13 14.71 7.04 8.85
CA ASP A 13 13.49 6.69 9.62
C ASP A 13 12.20 6.72 8.77
N GLN A 14 12.34 6.92 7.46
CA GLN A 14 11.23 6.91 6.53
C GLN A 14 11.24 5.68 5.63
N ILE A 15 10.06 5.16 5.33
CA ILE A 15 9.82 4.19 4.26
C ILE A 15 9.22 4.95 3.08
N VAL A 16 9.93 4.94 1.95
CA VAL A 16 9.45 5.52 0.70
C VAL A 16 8.91 4.40 -0.18
N TRP A 17 7.62 4.43 -0.45
CA TRP A 17 6.92 3.52 -1.34
C TRP A 17 6.59 4.21 -2.67
N LEU A 18 6.87 3.53 -3.77
CA LEU A 18 6.50 3.91 -5.12
C LEU A 18 5.48 2.88 -5.64
N LEU A 19 4.21 3.27 -5.59
CA LEU A 19 3.09 2.54 -6.18
C LEU A 19 2.84 3.14 -7.56
N PHE A 20 3.19 2.43 -8.64
CA PHE A 20 3.14 2.95 -10.02
C PHE A 20 3.84 4.32 -10.17
N ASN A 21 5.02 4.47 -9.56
CA ASN A 21 5.78 5.73 -9.47
C ASN A 21 5.13 6.87 -8.66
N HIS A 22 3.92 6.69 -8.11
CA HIS A 22 3.37 7.61 -7.12
C HIS A 22 4.06 7.41 -5.78
N ARG A 23 4.66 8.49 -5.26
CA ARG A 23 5.44 8.47 -4.02
C ARG A 23 4.54 8.57 -2.80
N ILE A 24 4.55 7.56 -1.96
CA ILE A 24 3.90 7.51 -0.65
C ILE A 24 5.00 7.35 0.40
N GLU A 25 5.00 8.21 1.41
CA GLU A 25 6.00 8.23 2.46
C GLU A 25 5.35 7.84 3.77
N PHE A 26 6.07 7.05 4.55
CA PHE A 26 5.66 6.58 5.86
C PHE A 26 6.80 6.85 6.84
N VAL A 27 6.48 7.26 8.07
CA VAL A 27 7.43 7.09 9.18
C VAL A 27 7.50 5.60 9.51
N GLN A 28 8.67 5.12 9.94
CA GLN A 28 8.89 3.69 10.26
C GLN A 28 7.80 3.12 11.19
N SER A 29 7.45 3.83 12.27
CA SER A 29 6.42 3.40 13.21
C SER A 29 5.04 3.28 12.55
N GLU A 30 4.68 4.25 11.70
CA GLU A 30 3.42 4.23 10.97
C GLU A 30 3.37 3.06 9.96
N PHE A 31 4.51 2.75 9.34
CA PHE A 31 4.60 1.61 8.43
C PHE A 31 4.46 0.28 9.18
N ASP A 32 5.12 0.14 10.33
CA ASP A 32 5.02 -1.06 11.17
C ASP A 32 3.58 -1.27 11.69
N GLU A 33 2.86 -0.19 12.03
CA GLU A 33 1.44 -0.23 12.37
C GLU A 33 0.57 -0.76 11.22
N ILE A 34 0.82 -0.29 9.99
CA ILE A 34 0.11 -0.76 8.80
C ILE A 34 0.36 -2.26 8.60
N ILE A 35 1.62 -2.71 8.67
CA ILE A 35 1.97 -4.14 8.52
C ILE A 35 1.31 -4.98 9.62
N TYR A 36 1.28 -4.49 10.86
CA TYR A 36 0.59 -5.15 11.94
C TYR A 36 -0.93 -5.24 11.69
N ALA A 37 -1.56 -4.16 11.23
CA ALA A 37 -2.98 -4.13 10.94
C ALA A 37 -3.38 -5.12 9.85
N ILE A 38 -2.62 -5.19 8.75
CA ILE A 38 -2.82 -6.15 7.66
C ILE A 38 -2.89 -7.57 8.22
N ARG A 39 -1.96 -7.94 9.10
CA ARG A 39 -1.87 -9.29 9.68
C ARG A 39 -2.99 -9.62 10.68
N ASN A 40 -3.70 -8.62 11.21
CA ASN A 40 -4.65 -8.81 12.31
C ASN A 40 -6.11 -8.46 11.97
N GLY A 41 -6.37 -7.81 10.84
CA GLY A 41 -7.74 -7.39 10.51
C GLY A 41 -7.95 -6.78 9.12
N GLY A 42 -6.94 -6.78 8.26
CA GLY A 42 -7.03 -6.23 6.91
C GLY A 42 -6.64 -4.75 6.82
N LEU A 43 -6.09 -4.38 5.67
CA LEU A 43 -5.63 -3.03 5.37
C LEU A 43 -6.77 -2.01 5.40
N PHE A 44 -7.87 -2.27 4.69
CA PHE A 44 -8.94 -1.30 4.50
C PHE A 44 -9.69 -1.03 5.79
N ALA A 45 -9.93 -2.06 6.60
CA ALA A 45 -10.55 -1.88 7.92
C ALA A 45 -9.74 -0.92 8.82
N TYR A 46 -8.41 -1.02 8.79
CA TYR A 46 -7.53 -0.10 9.50
C TYR A 46 -7.54 1.31 8.89
N LEU A 47 -7.37 1.40 7.57
CA LEU A 47 -7.30 2.70 6.90
C LEU A 47 -8.62 3.47 6.99
N ASP A 48 -9.76 2.81 6.91
CA ASP A 48 -11.06 3.47 7.05
C ASP A 48 -11.23 4.15 8.40
N ARG A 49 -10.68 3.53 9.44
CA ARG A 49 -10.77 4.03 10.81
C ARG A 49 -9.73 5.10 11.11
N GLU A 50 -8.48 4.86 10.72
CA GLU A 50 -7.34 5.68 11.15
C GLU A 50 -6.86 6.65 10.06
N ARG A 51 -6.93 6.27 8.78
CA ARG A 51 -6.31 6.99 7.65
C ARG A 51 -7.12 6.93 6.34
N PRO A 52 -8.38 7.42 6.32
CA PRO A 52 -9.26 7.29 5.16
C PRO A 52 -8.73 8.01 3.91
N ALA A 53 -7.98 9.10 4.10
CA ALA A 53 -7.32 9.82 3.01
C ALA A 53 -6.25 8.97 2.31
N LEU A 54 -5.52 8.14 3.07
CA LEU A 54 -4.52 7.23 2.50
C LEU A 54 -5.20 6.11 1.70
N ARG A 55 -6.30 5.54 2.20
CA ARG A 55 -7.12 4.58 1.43
C ARG A 55 -7.55 5.19 0.10
N SER A 56 -8.22 6.34 0.15
CA SER A 56 -8.72 7.01 -1.06
C SER A 56 -7.59 7.32 -2.05
N ARG A 57 -6.40 7.70 -1.56
CA ARG A 57 -5.23 7.94 -2.39
C ARG A 57 -4.74 6.68 -3.09
N MET A 58 -4.63 5.56 -2.37
CA MET A 58 -4.18 4.30 -2.96
C MET A 58 -5.17 3.77 -4.01
N SER A 59 -6.47 3.78 -3.69
CA SER A 59 -7.52 3.40 -4.63
C SER A 59 -7.51 4.30 -5.87
N GLY A 60 -7.31 5.62 -5.68
CA GLY A 60 -7.17 6.58 -6.77
C GLY A 60 -5.99 6.25 -7.69
N ILE A 61 -4.80 5.97 -7.13
CA ILE A 61 -3.62 5.57 -7.91
C ILE A 61 -3.91 4.29 -8.72
N LEU A 62 -4.54 3.29 -8.11
CA LEU A 62 -4.88 2.06 -8.82
C LEU A 62 -5.87 2.32 -9.96
N SER A 63 -6.88 3.16 -9.75
CA SER A 63 -7.84 3.52 -10.79
C SER A 63 -7.24 4.34 -11.92
N GLU A 64 -6.19 5.13 -11.67
CA GLU A 64 -5.49 5.91 -12.70
C GLU A 64 -4.55 5.03 -13.54
N GLU A 65 -3.88 4.06 -12.91
CA GLU A 65 -2.76 3.34 -13.50
C GLU A 65 -3.15 1.96 -14.05
N LEU A 66 -4.27 1.39 -13.59
CA LEU A 66 -4.77 0.09 -14.03
C LEU A 66 -6.02 0.26 -14.90
N PRO A 67 -6.19 -0.57 -15.94
CA PRO A 67 -7.43 -0.62 -16.70
C PRO A 67 -8.66 -0.87 -15.82
N GLU A 68 -9.82 -0.37 -16.24
CA GLU A 68 -11.09 -0.69 -15.60
C GLU A 68 -11.34 -2.21 -15.62
N GLY A 69 -11.93 -2.73 -14.54
CA GLY A 69 -12.25 -4.15 -14.40
C GLY A 69 -11.06 -5.04 -14.04
N VAL A 70 -9.89 -4.49 -13.69
CA VAL A 70 -8.76 -5.27 -13.13
C VAL A 70 -9.10 -5.86 -11.76
N PHE A 71 -9.87 -5.13 -10.95
CA PHE A 71 -10.41 -5.61 -9.69
C PHE A 71 -11.92 -5.74 -9.81
N GLU A 72 -12.45 -6.93 -9.55
CA GLU A 72 -13.89 -7.20 -9.57
C GLU A 72 -14.55 -6.83 -8.23
N SER A 73 -13.75 -6.65 -7.17
CA SER A 73 -14.22 -6.26 -5.85
C SER A 73 -13.20 -5.45 -5.06
N ALA A 74 -13.67 -4.71 -4.05
CA ALA A 74 -12.81 -4.01 -3.09
C ALA A 74 -11.88 -4.97 -2.32
N GLY A 75 -12.25 -6.25 -2.17
CA GLY A 75 -11.40 -7.25 -1.52
C GLY A 75 -10.19 -7.66 -2.36
N GLU A 76 -10.32 -7.68 -3.69
CA GLU A 76 -9.18 -7.93 -4.59
C GLU A 76 -8.22 -6.75 -4.62
N GLU A 77 -8.78 -5.53 -4.62
CA GLU A 77 -8.01 -4.30 -4.51
C GLU A 77 -7.23 -4.25 -3.18
N GLU A 78 -7.91 -4.54 -2.06
CA GLU A 78 -7.30 -4.63 -0.74
C GLU A 78 -6.16 -5.65 -0.73
N PHE A 79 -6.44 -6.87 -1.19
CA PHE A 79 -5.44 -7.93 -1.22
C PHE A 79 -4.21 -7.55 -2.05
N TYR A 80 -4.40 -6.91 -3.21
CA TYR A 80 -3.28 -6.44 -4.03
C TYR A 80 -2.40 -5.43 -3.28
N LEU A 81 -3.01 -4.45 -2.62
CA LEU A 81 -2.29 -3.44 -1.84
C LEU A 81 -1.57 -4.06 -0.63
N GLU A 82 -2.21 -5.02 0.04
CA GLU A 82 -1.61 -5.77 1.14
C GLU A 82 -0.36 -6.53 0.69
N GLN A 83 -0.43 -7.26 -0.42
CA GLN A 83 0.74 -7.96 -0.97
C GLN A 83 1.85 -6.97 -1.33
N CYS A 84 1.49 -5.80 -1.84
CA CYS A 84 2.48 -4.77 -2.15
C CYS A 84 3.20 -4.25 -0.91
N LEU A 85 2.45 -3.95 0.16
CA LEU A 85 2.97 -3.42 1.42
C LEU A 85 3.75 -4.47 2.22
N LEU A 86 3.25 -5.71 2.32
CA LEU A 86 3.96 -6.81 2.95
C LEU A 86 5.29 -7.10 2.23
N GLY A 87 5.25 -7.19 0.90
CA GLY A 87 6.46 -7.37 0.10
C GLY A 87 7.42 -6.18 0.16
N LEU A 88 6.92 -4.96 0.40
CA LEU A 88 7.77 -3.82 0.72
C LEU A 88 8.43 -4.02 2.10
N GLY A 89 7.65 -4.38 3.12
CA GLY A 89 8.12 -4.61 4.48
C GLY A 89 9.22 -5.66 4.57
N ASP A 90 9.11 -6.75 3.80
CA ASP A 90 10.14 -7.78 3.75
C ASP A 90 11.44 -7.30 3.08
N ARG A 91 11.38 -6.28 2.21
CA ARG A 91 12.55 -5.72 1.50
C ARG A 91 13.26 -4.59 2.24
N VAL A 92 12.54 -3.83 3.06
CA VAL A 92 13.06 -2.62 3.74
C VAL A 92 13.46 -2.86 5.20
N ARG A 93 13.27 -4.10 5.69
CA ARG A 93 13.73 -4.56 7.01
C ARG A 93 15.22 -4.81 7.06
#